data_AF-A0A661D353-F1
#
_entry.id   AF-A0A661D353-F1
#
_cell.length_a   1.000
_cell.length_b   1.000
_cell.length_c   1.000
_cell.angle_alpha   90.00
_cell.angle_beta   90.00
_cell.angle_gamma   90.00
#
_symmetry.space_group_name_H-M   'P 1'
#
loop_
_entity.id
_entity.type
_entity.pdbx_description
1 polymer ?
#
loop_
_entity_poly.entity_id
_entity_poly.type
_entity_poly.pdbx_seq_one_letter_code
_entity_poly.pdbx_strand_id
1 'polypeptide(L)'
;MKTQEELKIIAHNKRFKEVKKKCYSWLKTVFWISLVLGLITGPFFILVVLVSVIITMIICSFYCRIVGVTPCNIQRYLEQQKKNKLEILYENHLKPKLEVLEKQRKIVKLKLTLLKIVLFLATIGMSVFTVISFRDEDPMLSFFIILWLLVLSIVLYSFIAYKIIIPPYRQKFKTEIFNPIVTAVDKSLTYYPQKNITLEEFRASGLERYFGYADHVHVVGEDYVEGMLGKTAVSYIYRRIWR
;
A
#
# COMPACT_ATOMS: atom_id res chain seq x y z
N MET A 1 -3.40 1.57 -30.25
CA MET A 1 -4.05 0.29 -30.61
C MET A 1 -4.68 -0.27 -29.34
N LYS A 2 -6.00 -0.44 -29.28
CA LYS A 2 -6.67 -0.91 -28.05
C LYS A 2 -6.41 -2.40 -27.86
N THR A 3 -6.17 -2.83 -26.63
CA THR A 3 -5.93 -4.25 -26.35
C THR A 3 -7.22 -5.05 -26.57
N GLN A 4 -7.11 -6.34 -26.86
CA GLN A 4 -8.31 -7.19 -27.02
C GLN A 4 -9.21 -7.17 -25.77
N GLU A 5 -8.63 -6.99 -24.58
CA GLU A 5 -9.40 -6.84 -23.34
C GLU A 5 -10.18 -5.51 -23.29
N GLU A 6 -9.56 -4.40 -23.69
CA GLU A 6 -10.26 -3.12 -23.79
C GLU A 6 -11.44 -3.19 -24.76
N LEU A 7 -11.28 -3.91 -25.88
CA LEU A 7 -12.38 -4.13 -26.83
C LEU A 7 -13.52 -4.95 -26.22
N LYS A 8 -13.21 -5.98 -25.42
CA LYS A 8 -14.23 -6.76 -24.69
C LYS A 8 -14.98 -5.90 -23.66
N ILE A 9 -14.28 -5.03 -22.94
CA ILE A 9 -14.89 -4.11 -21.97
C ILE A 9 -15.81 -3.10 -22.67
N ILE A 10 -15.37 -2.54 -23.81
CA ILE A 10 -16.18 -1.60 -24.60
C ILE A 10 -17.45 -2.29 -25.12
N ALA A 11 -17.33 -3.51 -25.65
CA ALA A 11 -18.46 -4.29 -26.12
C ALA A 11 -19.45 -4.62 -25.00
N HIS A 12 -18.95 -4.99 -23.81
CA HIS A 12 -19.77 -5.25 -22.63
C HIS A 12 -20.52 -3.99 -22.17
N ASN A 13 -19.83 -2.85 -22.06
CA ASN A 13 -20.43 -1.57 -21.68
C ASN A 13 -21.50 -1.11 -22.67
N LYS A 14 -21.30 -1.37 -23.97
CA LYS A 14 -22.30 -1.07 -25.00
C LYS A 14 -23.57 -1.91 -24.79
N ARG A 15 -23.42 -3.23 -24.61
CA ARG A 15 -24.55 -4.13 -24.32
C ARG A 15 -25.30 -3.74 -23.05
N PHE A 16 -24.58 -3.37 -21.99
CA PHE A 16 -25.18 -2.91 -20.73
C PHE A 16 -26.03 -1.64 -20.92
N LYS A 17 -25.52 -0.65 -21.67
CA LYS A 17 -26.28 0.58 -21.98
C LYS A 17 -27.55 0.28 -22.77
N GLU A 18 -27.49 -0.64 -23.72
CA GLU A 18 -28.66 -1.06 -24.52
C GLU A 18 -29.73 -1.73 -23.67
N VAL A 19 -29.33 -2.64 -22.76
CA VAL A 19 -30.26 -3.31 -21.83
C VAL A 19 -30.91 -2.30 -20.89
N LYS A 20 -30.13 -1.37 -20.31
CA LYS A 20 -30.65 -0.31 -19.44
C LYS A 20 -31.66 0.59 -20.17
N LYS A 21 -31.35 0.96 -21.42
CA LYS A 21 -32.26 1.77 -22.27
C LYS A 21 -33.57 1.03 -22.52
N LYS A 22 -33.53 -0.28 -22.79
CA LYS A 22 -34.74 -1.11 -22.98
C LYS A 22 -35.57 -1.22 -21.70
N CYS A 23 -34.96 -1.54 -20.55
CA CYS A 23 -35.70 -1.60 -19.28
C CYS A 23 -36.34 -0.25 -18.92
N TYR A 24 -35.63 0.86 -19.11
CA TYR A 24 -36.19 2.18 -18.83
C TYR A 24 -37.33 2.53 -19.79
N SER A 25 -37.21 2.17 -21.07
CA SER A 25 -38.30 2.31 -22.03
C SER A 25 -39.53 1.52 -21.61
N TRP A 26 -39.37 0.27 -21.17
CA TRP A 26 -40.48 -0.57 -20.70
C TRP A 26 -41.13 -0.01 -19.44
N LEU A 27 -40.32 0.44 -18.48
CA LEU A 27 -40.82 1.06 -17.25
C LEU A 27 -41.66 2.30 -17.57
N LYS A 28 -41.19 3.15 -18.51
CA LYS A 28 -41.93 4.34 -18.96
C LYS A 28 -43.26 3.96 -19.62
N THR A 29 -43.27 2.98 -20.51
CA THR A 29 -44.50 2.54 -21.18
C THR A 29 -45.51 1.97 -20.19
N VAL A 30 -45.08 1.10 -19.27
CA VAL A 30 -45.97 0.51 -18.26
C VAL A 30 -46.50 1.57 -17.30
N PHE A 31 -45.66 2.51 -16.89
CA PHE A 31 -46.10 3.63 -16.05
C PHE A 31 -47.21 4.46 -16.71
N TRP A 32 -47.06 4.80 -18.00
CA TRP A 32 -48.10 5.52 -18.74
C TRP A 32 -49.39 4.74 -18.88
N ILE A 33 -49.30 3.43 -19.18
CA ILE A 33 -50.48 2.56 -19.28
C ILE A 33 -51.21 2.47 -17.93
N SER A 34 -50.48 2.30 -16.83
CA SER A 34 -51.04 2.26 -15.49
C SER A 34 -51.66 3.58 -15.07
N LEU A 35 -51.08 4.72 -15.47
CA LEU A 35 -51.65 6.04 -15.21
C LEU A 35 -53.03 6.21 -15.87
N VAL A 36 -53.16 5.82 -17.14
CA VAL A 36 -54.41 5.93 -17.91
C VAL A 36 -55.49 4.99 -17.37
N LEU A 37 -55.15 3.72 -17.10
CA LEU A 37 -56.07 2.74 -16.51
C LEU A 37 -56.51 3.12 -15.09
N GLY A 38 -55.64 3.82 -14.37
CA GLY A 38 -55.87 4.32 -13.03
C GLY A 38 -56.99 5.34 -12.92
N LEU A 39 -57.08 6.25 -13.90
CA LEU A 39 -58.14 7.26 -13.96
C LEU A 39 -59.54 6.64 -14.10
N ILE A 40 -59.62 5.40 -14.58
CA ILE A 40 -60.88 4.67 -14.81
C ILE A 40 -61.30 3.88 -13.56
N THR A 41 -60.36 3.42 -12.73
CA THR A 41 -60.59 2.39 -11.69
C THR A 41 -60.80 2.94 -10.28
N GLY A 42 -60.74 4.26 -10.08
CA GLY A 42 -61.09 4.91 -8.81
C GLY A 42 -60.16 4.52 -7.64
N PRO A 43 -60.68 4.09 -6.48
CA PRO A 43 -59.90 3.94 -5.25
C PRO A 43 -58.80 2.86 -5.30
N PHE A 44 -58.82 1.97 -6.30
CA PHE A 44 -57.80 0.91 -6.46
C PHE A 44 -56.55 1.34 -7.25
N PHE A 45 -56.49 2.59 -7.72
CA PHE A 45 -55.40 3.10 -8.56
C PHE A 45 -53.99 2.83 -8.01
N ILE A 46 -53.79 3.08 -6.71
CA ILE A 46 -52.47 2.95 -6.07
C ILE A 46 -51.98 1.49 -6.14
N LEU A 47 -52.89 0.54 -5.91
CA LEU A 47 -52.56 -0.89 -5.94
C LEU A 47 -52.15 -1.33 -7.35
N VAL A 48 -52.87 -0.87 -8.38
CA VAL A 48 -52.57 -1.20 -9.79
C VAL A 48 -51.20 -0.66 -10.22
N VAL A 49 -50.86 0.58 -9.82
CA VAL A 49 -49.56 1.18 -10.11
C VAL A 49 -48.42 0.46 -9.39
N LEU A 50 -48.61 0.10 -8.12
CA LEU A 50 -47.58 -0.62 -7.36
C LEU A 50 -47.32 -2.00 -7.95
N VAL A 51 -48.37 -2.75 -8.27
CA VAL A 51 -48.25 -4.10 -8.86
C VAL A 51 -47.56 -4.03 -10.22
N SER A 52 -47.89 -3.06 -11.08
CA SER A 52 -47.26 -2.93 -12.39
C SER A 52 -45.78 -2.53 -12.32
N VAL A 53 -45.41 -1.67 -11.37
CA VAL A 53 -44.01 -1.34 -11.08
C VAL A 53 -43.24 -2.55 -10.57
N ILE A 54 -43.83 -3.33 -9.65
CA ILE A 54 -43.19 -4.55 -9.14
C ILE A 54 -42.98 -5.58 -10.27
N ILE A 55 -44.01 -5.83 -11.08
CA ILE A 55 -43.93 -6.75 -12.22
C ILE A 55 -42.85 -6.29 -13.21
N THR A 56 -42.77 -5.01 -13.54
CA THR A 56 -41.73 -4.50 -14.45
C THR A 56 -40.33 -4.61 -13.87
N MET A 57 -40.15 -4.41 -12.56
CA MET A 57 -38.87 -4.65 -11.90
C MET A 57 -38.47 -6.14 -11.96
N ILE A 58 -39.42 -7.05 -11.76
CA ILE A 58 -39.19 -8.50 -11.87
C ILE A 58 -38.84 -8.89 -13.32
N ILE A 59 -39.59 -8.40 -14.31
CA ILE A 59 -39.33 -8.66 -15.72
C ILE A 59 -37.97 -8.10 -16.15
N CYS A 60 -37.62 -6.88 -15.73
CA CYS A 60 -36.31 -6.30 -16.02
C CYS A 60 -35.18 -7.11 -15.36
N SER A 61 -35.38 -7.57 -14.12
CA SER A 61 -34.43 -8.45 -13.42
C SER A 61 -34.24 -9.79 -14.15
N PHE A 62 -35.33 -10.41 -14.60
CA PHE A 62 -35.30 -11.65 -15.36
C PHE A 62 -34.65 -11.48 -16.74
N TYR A 63 -34.98 -10.40 -17.45
CA TYR A 63 -34.35 -10.05 -18.72
C TYR A 63 -32.84 -9.82 -18.56
N CYS A 64 -32.43 -9.13 -17.49
CA CYS A 64 -31.02 -8.97 -17.16
C CYS A 64 -30.35 -10.32 -16.88
N ARG A 65 -31.04 -11.28 -16.25
CA ARG A 65 -30.51 -12.62 -16.02
C ARG A 65 -30.35 -13.42 -17.32
N ILE A 66 -31.33 -13.38 -18.23
CA ILE A 66 -31.25 -14.07 -19.54
C ILE A 66 -30.10 -13.53 -20.38
N VAL A 67 -29.94 -12.20 -20.42
CA VAL A 67 -28.86 -11.55 -21.21
C VAL A 67 -27.48 -11.73 -20.53
N GLY A 68 -27.43 -12.35 -19.34
CA GLY A 68 -26.19 -12.62 -18.60
C GLY A 68 -25.62 -11.38 -17.89
N VAL A 69 -26.47 -10.42 -17.57
CA VAL A 69 -26.09 -9.08 -17.08
C VAL A 69 -26.25 -8.93 -15.56
N THR A 70 -26.57 -9.99 -14.80
CA THR A 70 -26.67 -9.91 -13.33
C THR A 70 -25.92 -11.00 -12.56
N PRO A 71 -25.28 -10.65 -11.42
CA PRO A 71 -25.12 -9.30 -10.88
C PRO A 71 -23.87 -8.63 -11.49
N CYS A 72 -24.05 -7.73 -12.47
CA CYS A 72 -22.99 -6.85 -12.94
C CYS A 72 -22.77 -5.71 -11.94
N ASN A 73 -22.06 -6.01 -10.86
CA ASN A 73 -21.26 -4.98 -10.24
C ASN A 73 -20.00 -4.83 -11.12
N ILE A 74 -20.01 -3.89 -12.06
CA ILE A 74 -18.84 -3.54 -12.90
C ILE A 74 -17.61 -3.29 -12.02
N GLN A 75 -17.82 -2.79 -10.81
CA GLN A 75 -16.82 -2.59 -9.78
C GLN A 75 -16.15 -3.92 -9.38
N ARG A 76 -16.91 -5.02 -9.23
CA ARG A 76 -16.34 -6.37 -8.98
C ARG A 76 -15.47 -6.86 -10.13
N TYR A 77 -15.86 -6.60 -11.38
CA TYR A 77 -15.07 -7.04 -12.54
C TYR A 77 -13.77 -6.24 -12.67
N LEU A 78 -13.84 -4.93 -12.46
CA LEU A 78 -12.65 -4.05 -12.41
C LEU A 78 -11.75 -4.39 -11.22
N GLU A 79 -12.31 -4.72 -10.06
CA GLU A 79 -11.58 -5.23 -8.90
C GLU A 79 -10.90 -6.57 -9.19
N GLN A 80 -11.59 -7.51 -9.88
CA GLN A 80 -11.02 -8.80 -10.28
C GLN A 80 -9.84 -8.62 -11.25
N GLN A 81 -9.96 -7.72 -12.24
CA GLN A 81 -8.87 -7.40 -13.16
C GLN A 81 -7.69 -6.73 -12.47
N LYS A 82 -7.95 -5.78 -11.55
CA LYS A 82 -6.91 -5.13 -10.75
C LYS A 82 -6.18 -6.14 -9.86
N LYS A 83 -6.91 -7.10 -9.27
CA LYS A 83 -6.35 -8.21 -8.49
C LYS A 83 -5.46 -9.10 -9.35
N ASN A 84 -5.91 -9.52 -10.53
CA ASN A 84 -5.13 -10.37 -11.43
C ASN A 84 -3.84 -9.70 -11.91
N LYS A 85 -3.86 -8.40 -12.24
CA LYS A 85 -2.66 -7.68 -12.66
C LYS A 85 -1.62 -7.56 -11.54
N LEU A 86 -2.07 -7.29 -10.31
CA LEU A 86 -1.18 -7.21 -9.16
C LEU A 86 -0.63 -8.58 -8.76
N GLU A 87 -1.44 -9.63 -8.87
CA GLU A 87 -1.06 -11.01 -8.59
C GLU A 87 -0.02 -11.53 -9.58
N ILE A 88 -0.20 -11.24 -10.88
CA ILE A 88 0.80 -11.53 -11.92
C ILE A 88 2.10 -10.76 -11.65
N LEU A 89 2.02 -9.47 -11.32
CA LEU A 89 3.20 -8.67 -10.95
C LEU A 89 3.90 -9.27 -9.72
N TYR A 90 3.13 -9.68 -8.72
CA TYR A 90 3.63 -10.26 -7.49
C TYR A 90 4.35 -11.58 -7.74
N GLU A 91 3.68 -12.55 -8.36
CA GLU A 91 4.22 -13.89 -8.59
C GLU A 91 5.40 -13.88 -9.57
N ASN A 92 5.31 -13.13 -10.67
CA ASN A 92 6.33 -13.21 -11.73
C ASN A 92 7.53 -12.28 -11.50
N HIS A 93 7.33 -11.13 -10.84
CA HIS A 93 8.38 -10.10 -10.77
C HIS A 93 8.85 -9.80 -9.34
N LEU A 94 7.95 -9.75 -8.36
CA LEU A 94 8.31 -9.41 -7.00
C LEU A 94 8.81 -10.62 -6.22
N LYS A 95 8.05 -11.72 -6.20
CA LYS A 95 8.34 -12.93 -5.43
C LYS A 95 9.79 -13.45 -5.61
N PRO A 96 10.31 -13.65 -6.85
CA PRO A 96 11.70 -14.10 -6.99
C PRO A 96 12.72 -13.10 -6.41
N LYS A 97 12.46 -11.80 -6.53
CA LYS A 97 13.33 -10.76 -5.94
C LYS A 97 13.22 -10.72 -4.41
N LEU A 98 12.02 -10.89 -3.87
CA LEU A 98 11.76 -10.98 -2.43
C LEU A 98 12.49 -12.17 -1.81
N GLU A 99 12.51 -13.33 -2.47
CA GLU A 99 13.26 -14.48 -1.99
C GLU A 99 14.77 -14.21 -1.92
N VAL A 100 15.33 -13.53 -2.93
CA VAL A 100 16.73 -13.11 -2.93
C VAL A 100 16.99 -12.10 -1.80
N LEU A 101 16.11 -11.12 -1.61
CA LEU A 101 16.23 -10.13 -0.54
C LEU A 101 16.06 -10.75 0.86
N GLU A 102 15.21 -11.77 1.01
CA GLU A 102 15.05 -12.49 2.27
C GLU A 102 16.31 -13.29 2.61
N LYS A 103 16.97 -13.90 1.61
CA LYS A 103 18.31 -14.50 1.81
C LYS A 103 19.33 -13.44 2.24
N GLN A 104 19.34 -12.27 1.60
CA GLN A 104 20.22 -11.16 1.99
C GLN A 104 19.92 -10.67 3.42
N ARG A 105 18.64 -10.56 3.80
CA ARG A 105 18.21 -10.17 5.15
C ARG A 105 18.73 -11.15 6.20
N LYS A 106 18.65 -12.46 5.93
CA LYS A 106 19.18 -13.50 6.81
C LYS A 106 20.70 -13.38 6.96
N ILE A 107 21.42 -13.10 5.89
CA ILE A 107 22.88 -12.84 5.93
C ILE A 107 23.18 -11.60 6.76
N VAL A 108 22.44 -10.51 6.57
CA VAL A 108 22.59 -9.27 7.36
C VAL A 108 22.34 -9.54 8.84
N LYS A 109 21.27 -10.28 9.17
CA LYS A 109 20.95 -10.68 10.55
C LYS A 109 22.08 -11.53 11.14
N LEU A 110 22.61 -12.49 10.38
CA LEU A 110 23.74 -13.32 10.82
C LEU A 110 24.98 -12.47 11.09
N LYS A 111 25.33 -11.54 10.18
CA LYS A 111 26.47 -10.62 10.37
C LYS A 111 26.30 -9.76 11.62
N LEU A 112 25.10 -9.23 11.87
CA LEU A 112 24.80 -8.44 13.07
C LEU A 112 24.88 -9.27 14.35
N THR A 113 24.38 -10.52 14.32
CA THR A 113 24.50 -11.44 15.46
C THR A 113 25.95 -11.80 15.74
N LEU A 114 26.74 -12.13 14.72
CA LEU A 114 28.16 -12.42 14.87
C LEU A 114 28.93 -11.20 15.39
N LEU A 115 28.68 -10.01 14.84
CA LEU A 115 29.28 -8.76 15.33
C LEU A 115 28.96 -8.53 16.82
N LYS A 116 27.70 -8.75 17.23
CA LYS A 116 27.29 -8.64 18.63
C LYS A 116 28.05 -9.62 19.52
N ILE A 117 28.18 -10.88 19.11
CA ILE A 117 28.91 -11.91 19.87
C ILE A 117 30.40 -11.55 19.98
N VAL A 118 31.03 -11.15 18.88
CA VAL A 118 32.45 -10.77 18.86
C VAL A 118 32.72 -9.57 19.77
N LEU A 119 31.92 -8.50 19.66
CA LEU A 119 32.07 -7.32 20.51
C LEU A 119 31.83 -7.65 22.00
N PHE A 120 30.85 -8.51 22.29
CA PHE A 120 30.58 -8.96 23.65
C PHE A 120 31.75 -9.74 24.25
N LEU A 121 32.27 -10.74 23.53
CA LEU A 121 33.44 -11.53 23.98
C LEU A 121 34.69 -10.66 24.12
N ALA A 122 34.92 -9.73 23.20
CA ALA A 122 36.03 -8.78 23.29
C ALA A 122 35.89 -7.87 24.53
N THR A 123 34.68 -7.39 24.82
CA THR A 123 34.41 -6.55 26.00
C THR A 123 34.68 -7.33 27.29
N ILE A 124 34.25 -8.59 27.37
CA ILE A 124 34.53 -9.46 28.53
C ILE A 124 36.03 -9.70 28.68
N GLY A 125 36.72 -10.07 27.59
CA GLY A 125 38.16 -10.34 27.62
C GLY A 125 38.95 -9.13 28.09
N MET A 126 38.63 -7.94 27.57
CA MET A 126 39.26 -6.69 27.99
C MET A 126 38.93 -6.33 29.44
N SER A 127 37.71 -6.62 29.91
CA SER A 127 37.32 -6.37 31.31
C SER A 127 38.11 -7.27 32.26
N VAL A 128 38.21 -8.57 31.95
CA VAL A 128 39.02 -9.52 32.74
C VAL A 128 40.49 -9.12 32.75
N PHE A 129 41.04 -8.75 31.59
CA PHE A 129 42.41 -8.26 31.48
C PHE A 129 42.64 -7.01 32.33
N THR A 130 41.68 -6.08 32.35
CA THR A 130 41.74 -4.87 33.18
C THR A 130 41.78 -5.23 34.67
N VAL A 131 40.89 -6.12 35.14
CA VAL A 131 40.86 -6.55 36.55
C VAL A 131 42.17 -7.22 36.96
N ILE A 132 42.78 -8.02 36.09
CA ILE A 132 44.06 -8.69 36.38
C ILE A 132 45.21 -7.67 36.41
N SER A 133 45.23 -6.74 35.46
CA SER A 133 46.35 -5.78 35.30
C SER A 133 46.36 -4.69 36.36
N PHE A 134 45.18 -4.30 36.86
CA PHE A 134 45.00 -3.22 37.85
C PHE A 134 44.61 -3.76 39.22
N ARG A 135 45.02 -5.00 39.56
CA ARG A 135 44.62 -5.67 40.80
C ARG A 135 45.04 -4.91 42.06
N ASP A 136 46.24 -4.32 42.05
CA ASP A 136 46.83 -3.63 43.20
C ASP A 136 46.51 -2.13 43.22
N GLU A 137 45.80 -1.64 42.20
CA GLU A 137 45.40 -0.24 42.02
C GLU A 137 43.99 0.01 42.61
N ASP A 138 43.58 1.27 42.65
CA ASP A 138 42.25 1.65 43.16
C ASP A 138 41.12 0.92 42.39
N PRO A 139 40.25 0.14 43.08
CA PRO A 139 39.15 -0.57 42.46
C PRO A 139 38.15 0.36 41.74
N MET A 140 38.06 1.63 42.13
CA MET A 140 37.23 2.61 41.39
C MET A 140 37.74 2.82 39.97
N LEU A 141 39.05 2.90 39.76
CA LEU A 141 39.62 3.10 38.43
C LEU A 141 39.25 1.96 37.48
N SER A 142 39.40 0.72 37.96
CA SER A 142 39.00 -0.49 37.20
C SER A 142 37.51 -0.49 36.83
N PHE A 143 36.65 -0.06 37.76
CA PHE A 143 35.21 0.05 37.49
C PHE A 143 34.90 1.06 36.37
N PHE A 144 35.51 2.25 36.41
CA PHE A 144 35.29 3.27 35.38
C PHE A 144 35.80 2.83 34.00
N ILE A 145 36.94 2.12 33.94
CA ILE A 145 37.47 1.58 32.68
C ILE A 145 36.49 0.56 32.09
N ILE A 146 35.97 -0.36 32.89
CA ILE A 146 35.00 -1.37 32.43
C ILE A 146 33.71 -0.70 31.94
N LEU A 147 33.20 0.29 32.66
CA LEU A 147 32.02 1.05 32.24
C LEU A 147 32.24 1.73 30.89
N TRP A 148 33.41 2.35 30.70
CA TRP A 148 33.79 2.97 29.43
C TRP A 148 33.89 1.97 28.28
N LEU A 149 34.49 0.80 28.51
CA LEU A 149 34.55 -0.28 27.51
C LEU A 149 33.15 -0.74 27.08
N LEU A 150 32.21 -0.84 28.01
CA LEU A 150 30.83 -1.21 27.72
C LEU A 150 30.12 -0.15 26.88
N VAL A 151 30.24 1.13 27.24
CA VAL A 151 29.67 2.25 26.46
C VAL A 151 30.27 2.28 25.06
N LEU A 152 31.60 2.14 24.94
CA LEU A 152 32.30 2.12 23.66
C LEU A 152 31.82 0.96 22.77
N SER A 153 31.65 -0.22 23.34
CA SER A 153 31.15 -1.42 22.63
C SER A 153 29.74 -1.20 22.06
N ILE A 154 28.85 -0.56 22.83
CA ILE A 154 27.49 -0.21 22.37
C ILE A 154 27.54 0.81 21.23
N VAL A 155 28.30 1.89 21.38
CA VAL A 155 28.44 2.94 20.36
C VAL A 155 29.00 2.37 19.07
N LEU A 156 30.06 1.54 19.17
CA LEU A 156 30.69 0.90 18.03
C LEU A 156 29.73 -0.07 17.32
N TYR A 157 28.99 -0.88 18.07
CA TYR A 157 27.96 -1.76 17.52
C TYR A 157 26.91 -0.97 16.75
N SER A 158 26.35 0.09 17.36
CA SER A 158 25.35 0.95 16.71
C SER A 158 25.91 1.60 15.44
N PHE A 159 27.12 2.13 15.49
CA PHE A 159 27.76 2.76 14.33
C PHE A 159 27.90 1.76 13.16
N ILE A 160 28.51 0.60 13.40
CA ILE A 160 28.73 -0.41 12.35
C ILE A 160 27.39 -0.94 11.82
N ALA A 161 26.44 -1.24 12.70
CA ALA A 161 25.14 -1.77 12.31
C ALA A 161 24.38 -0.77 11.41
N TYR A 162 24.22 0.47 11.88
CA TYR A 162 23.37 1.45 11.20
C TYR A 162 24.04 2.16 10.03
N LYS A 163 25.37 2.31 10.01
CA LYS A 163 26.07 3.02 8.94
C LYS A 163 26.65 2.11 7.87
N ILE A 164 27.02 0.87 8.21
CA ILE A 164 27.76 0.00 7.30
C ILE A 164 26.90 -1.17 6.84
N ILE A 165 26.29 -1.91 7.77
CA ILE A 165 25.65 -3.20 7.45
C ILE A 165 24.22 -3.03 6.91
N ILE A 166 23.39 -2.23 7.57
CA ILE A 166 21.96 -2.09 7.25
C ILE A 166 21.69 -1.26 5.97
N PRO A 167 22.38 -0.12 5.71
CA PRO A 167 22.02 0.76 4.59
C PRO A 167 22.03 0.12 3.20
N PRO A 168 23.03 -0.70 2.81
CA PRO A 168 23.07 -1.30 1.48
C PRO A 168 21.86 -2.21 1.23
N TYR A 169 21.47 -3.02 2.23
CA TYR A 169 20.28 -3.87 2.14
C TYR A 169 19.00 -3.02 1.99
N ARG A 170 18.89 -1.96 2.80
CA ARG A 170 17.74 -1.05 2.79
C ARG A 170 17.59 -0.34 1.44
N GLN A 171 18.70 0.12 0.87
CA GLN A 171 18.72 0.77 -0.43
C GLN A 171 18.29 -0.19 -1.53
N LYS A 172 18.86 -1.40 -1.56
CA LYS A 172 18.47 -2.44 -2.53
C LYS A 172 16.99 -2.78 -2.44
N PHE A 173 16.46 -2.97 -1.23
CA PHE A 173 15.04 -3.27 -1.03
C PHE A 173 14.15 -2.16 -1.63
N LYS A 174 14.48 -0.89 -1.35
CA LYS A 174 13.74 0.25 -1.90
C LYS A 174 13.80 0.30 -3.43
N THR A 175 14.98 0.15 -4.01
CA THR A 175 15.14 0.26 -5.46
C THR A 175 14.56 -0.94 -6.20
N GLU A 176 14.69 -2.15 -5.66
CA GLU A 176 14.30 -3.38 -6.36
C GLU A 176 12.84 -3.78 -6.12
N ILE A 177 12.23 -3.37 -5.01
CA ILE A 177 10.84 -3.71 -4.65
C ILE A 177 9.92 -2.50 -4.75
N PHE A 178 10.24 -1.39 -4.07
CA PHE A 178 9.34 -0.23 -4.05
C PHE A 178 9.25 0.45 -5.41
N ASN A 179 10.37 0.68 -6.10
CA ASN A 179 10.33 1.36 -7.40
C ASN A 179 9.47 0.61 -8.44
N PRO A 180 9.58 -0.73 -8.61
CA PRO A 180 8.68 -1.46 -9.50
C PRO A 180 7.22 -1.44 -9.06
N ILE A 181 6.92 -1.44 -7.76
CA ILE A 181 5.54 -1.32 -7.26
C ILE A 181 4.97 0.04 -7.67
N VAL A 182 5.69 1.13 -7.41
CA VAL A 182 5.25 2.49 -7.76
C VAL A 182 5.03 2.62 -9.26
N THR A 183 6.00 2.16 -10.07
CA THR A 183 5.91 2.19 -11.54
C THR A 183 4.77 1.32 -12.08
N ALA A 184 4.43 0.22 -11.39
CA ALA A 184 3.33 -0.66 -11.79
C ALA A 184 1.94 -0.08 -11.44
N VAL A 185 1.86 0.74 -10.38
CA VAL A 185 0.63 1.48 -10.04
C VAL A 185 0.33 2.51 -11.12
N ASP A 186 1.30 3.37 -11.46
CA ASP A 186 1.22 4.28 -12.59
C ASP A 186 2.63 4.61 -13.10
N LYS A 187 2.80 4.66 -14.43
CA LYS A 187 4.09 4.99 -15.06
C LYS A 187 4.45 6.48 -14.92
N SER A 188 3.47 7.34 -14.64
CA SER A 188 3.69 8.76 -14.39
C SER A 188 4.28 9.05 -13.01
N LEU A 189 4.26 8.07 -12.10
CA LEU A 189 4.80 8.20 -10.75
C LEU A 189 6.29 7.85 -10.75
N THR A 190 7.07 8.71 -10.09
CA THR A 190 8.50 8.53 -9.90
C THR A 190 8.79 8.41 -8.40
N TYR A 191 9.54 7.38 -8.04
CA TYR A 191 9.92 7.10 -6.66
C TYR A 191 11.36 7.57 -6.39
N TYR A 192 11.51 8.34 -5.32
CA TYR A 192 12.76 8.92 -4.86
C TYR A 192 13.10 8.40 -3.45
N PRO A 193 13.98 7.38 -3.33
CA PRO A 193 14.26 6.70 -2.05
C PRO A 193 15.10 7.53 -1.05
N GLN A 194 15.57 8.70 -1.46
CA GLN A 194 16.43 9.59 -0.68
C GLN A 194 15.89 11.03 -0.60
N LYS A 195 14.80 11.34 -1.31
CA LYS A 195 14.22 12.69 -1.32
C LYS A 195 13.35 12.84 -0.07
N ASN A 196 13.70 13.82 0.75
CA ASN A 196 12.89 14.25 1.88
C ASN A 196 11.86 15.27 1.40
N ILE A 197 10.72 15.36 2.10
CA ILE A 197 9.85 16.54 1.98
C ILE A 197 10.42 17.66 2.84
N THR A 198 10.26 18.90 2.39
CA THR A 198 10.53 20.06 3.24
C THR A 198 9.42 20.21 4.29
N LEU A 199 9.71 20.85 5.42
CA LEU A 199 8.67 21.14 6.42
C LEU A 199 7.62 22.11 5.89
N GLU A 200 8.00 23.02 5.00
CA GLU A 200 7.07 23.94 4.35
C GLU A 200 6.04 23.17 3.53
N GLU A 201 6.49 22.24 2.69
CA GLU A 201 5.61 21.35 1.92
C GLU A 201 4.76 20.45 2.85
N PHE A 202 5.34 19.94 3.94
CA PHE A 202 4.58 19.13 4.91
C PHE A 202 3.50 19.96 5.63
N ARG A 203 3.81 21.17 6.07
CA ARG A 203 2.84 22.08 6.70
C ARG A 203 1.75 22.49 5.71
N ALA A 204 2.14 22.81 4.47
CA ALA A 204 1.20 23.16 3.40
C ALA A 204 0.22 22.01 3.09
N SER A 205 0.63 20.75 3.28
CA SER A 205 -0.26 19.59 3.10
C SER A 205 -1.36 19.46 4.18
N GLY A 206 -1.26 20.20 5.29
CA GLY A 206 -2.21 20.11 6.41
C GLY A 206 -2.15 18.79 7.21
N LEU A 207 -1.20 17.91 6.89
CA LEU A 207 -1.02 16.61 7.56
C LEU A 207 -0.56 16.72 9.01
N GLU A 208 -0.05 17.87 9.44
CA GLU A 208 0.36 18.16 10.81
C GLU A 208 -0.77 17.88 11.83
N ARG A 209 -2.03 18.11 11.43
CA ARG A 209 -3.22 17.83 12.25
C ARG A 209 -3.41 16.35 12.59
N TYR A 210 -2.85 15.45 11.78
CA TYR A 210 -3.04 14.00 11.92
C TYR A 210 -1.82 13.29 12.51
N PHE A 211 -0.60 13.84 12.34
CA PHE A 211 0.64 13.15 12.72
C PHE A 211 1.36 13.72 13.95
N GLY A 212 0.82 14.78 14.58
CA GLY A 212 1.42 15.43 15.74
C GLY A 212 2.67 16.26 15.39
N TYR A 213 3.22 16.96 16.39
CA TYR A 213 4.25 18.01 16.28
C TYR A 213 5.27 17.80 15.14
N ALA A 214 5.35 18.80 14.26
CA ALA A 214 6.11 18.74 13.01
C ALA A 214 7.64 18.80 13.18
N ASP A 215 8.15 19.00 14.40
CA ASP A 215 9.59 19.13 14.68
C ASP A 215 10.39 17.86 14.36
N HIS A 216 9.73 16.69 14.31
CA HIS A 216 10.36 15.43 13.90
C HIS A 216 10.18 15.09 12.41
N VAL A 217 9.40 15.86 11.66
CA VAL A 217 9.06 15.56 10.26
C VAL A 217 10.21 15.90 9.32
N HIS A 218 11.07 16.83 9.74
CA HIS A 218 12.23 17.26 8.96
C HIS A 218 13.32 16.21 8.72
N VAL A 219 13.37 15.11 9.48
CA VAL A 219 14.69 14.52 9.74
C VAL A 219 15.00 13.25 8.92
N VAL A 220 14.02 12.46 8.46
CA VAL A 220 14.36 11.18 7.78
C VAL A 220 13.25 10.73 6.81
N GLY A 221 12.98 11.53 5.77
CA GLY A 221 12.01 11.22 4.72
C GLY A 221 12.58 10.16 3.77
N GLU A 222 12.33 8.90 4.05
CA GLU A 222 13.03 7.85 3.35
C GLU A 222 12.34 7.31 2.09
N ASP A 223 11.13 7.74 1.75
CA ASP A 223 10.35 7.10 0.70
C ASP A 223 9.36 8.10 0.07
N TYR A 224 9.84 8.95 -0.86
CA TYR A 224 9.02 9.98 -1.53
C TYR A 224 8.59 9.55 -2.93
N VAL A 225 7.33 9.81 -3.29
CA VAL A 225 6.77 9.53 -4.62
C VAL A 225 6.07 10.77 -5.14
N GLU A 226 6.34 11.18 -6.38
CA GLU A 226 5.60 12.25 -7.05
C GLU A 226 5.23 11.89 -8.49
N GLY A 227 4.18 12.52 -9.02
CA GLY A 227 3.78 12.39 -10.41
C GLY A 227 2.34 12.82 -10.66
N MET A 228 1.76 12.36 -11.77
CA MET A 228 0.43 12.74 -12.22
C MET A 228 -0.52 11.54 -12.20
N LEU A 229 -1.47 11.49 -11.26
CA LEU A 229 -2.54 10.50 -11.30
C LEU A 229 -3.69 11.05 -12.16
N GLY A 230 -3.69 10.65 -13.44
CA GLY A 230 -4.61 11.18 -14.44
C GLY A 230 -4.32 12.65 -14.77
N LYS A 231 -5.09 13.58 -14.17
CA LYS A 231 -4.90 15.03 -14.32
C LYS A 231 -4.47 15.73 -13.03
N THR A 232 -4.34 14.97 -11.94
CA THR A 232 -4.05 15.53 -10.62
C THR A 232 -2.58 15.29 -10.29
N ALA A 233 -1.85 16.36 -10.00
CA ALA A 233 -0.51 16.25 -9.45
C ALA A 233 -0.59 15.70 -8.03
N VAL A 234 0.21 14.69 -7.73
CA VAL A 234 0.23 14.04 -6.43
C VAL A 234 1.66 13.85 -5.94
N SER A 235 1.85 14.00 -4.64
CA SER A 235 3.09 13.75 -3.92
C SER A 235 2.76 13.04 -2.61
N TYR A 236 3.41 11.92 -2.34
CA TYR A 236 3.19 11.13 -1.14
C TYR A 236 4.51 10.74 -0.47
N ILE A 237 4.46 10.58 0.85
CA ILE A 237 5.58 10.07 1.65
C ILE A 237 5.14 8.81 2.35
N TYR A 238 5.93 7.76 2.23
CA TYR A 238 5.78 6.59 3.07
C TYR A 238 6.52 6.79 4.39
N ARG A 239 5.78 7.10 5.47
CA ARG A 239 6.34 7.09 6.82
C ARG A 239 6.30 5.66 7.35
N ARG A 240 7.47 5.14 7.71
CA ARG A 240 7.58 3.85 8.40
C ARG A 240 7.05 3.98 9.82
N ILE A 241 5.86 3.42 10.09
CA ILE A 241 5.41 3.16 11.45
C ILE A 241 6.05 1.84 11.87
N TRP A 242 7.31 1.87 12.32
CA TRP A 242 7.81 0.77 13.15
C TRP A 242 7.30 1.03 14.57
N ARG A 243 6.33 0.23 15.00
CA ARG A 243 6.16 -0.08 16.42
C ARG A 243 6.94 -1.34 16.73
#